data_AF-A0A178MN16-F1
#
_entry.id   AF-A0A178MN16-F1
#
_cell.length_a   1.000
_cell.length_b   1.000
_cell.length_c   1.000
_cell.angle_alpha   90.00
_cell.angle_beta   90.00
_cell.angle_gamma   90.00
#
_symmetry.space_group_name_H-M   'P 1'
#
loop_
_entity.id
_entity.type
_entity.pdbx_description
1 polymer ?
#
loop_
_entity_poly.entity_id
_entity_poly.type
_entity_poly.pdbx_seq_one_letter_code
_entity_poly.pdbx_strand_id
1 'polypeptide(L)'
;MTALPAFLDLVHNAAAAHASEVNLRIEDGRTQVVAMVRGDSILMAETGAEQAQTFLADAFSRCDGADSFTLGSARMMRMTGERAPLPDGIATALVQFLPLREGGRALVVRLSYEGDVCCGTCGG
;
A
#
# COMPACT_ATOMS: atom_id res chain seq x y z
N MET A 1 0.90 -15.57 -15.52
CA MET A 1 0.69 -14.24 -14.90
C MET A 1 -0.14 -14.46 -13.65
N THR A 2 0.39 -14.14 -12.48
CA THR A 2 -0.36 -14.26 -11.21
C THR A 2 -1.37 -13.12 -11.14
N ALA A 3 -2.64 -13.42 -10.86
CA ALA A 3 -3.64 -12.38 -10.69
C ALA A 3 -3.27 -11.48 -9.51
N LEU A 4 -3.49 -10.18 -9.65
CA LEU A 4 -3.33 -9.24 -8.54
C LEU A 4 -4.38 -9.57 -7.46
N PRO A 5 -3.97 -9.90 -6.22
CA PRO A 5 -4.93 -10.16 -5.15
C PRO A 5 -5.71 -8.89 -4.78
N ALA A 6 -6.82 -9.05 -4.07
CA ALA A 6 -7.54 -7.92 -3.50
C ALA A 6 -6.62 -7.09 -2.61
N PHE A 7 -6.90 -5.79 -2.46
CA PHE A 7 -6.01 -4.90 -1.74
C PHE A 7 -5.76 -5.35 -0.30
N LEU A 8 -6.80 -5.77 0.42
CA LEU A 8 -6.65 -6.24 1.80
C LEU A 8 -5.83 -7.52 1.89
N ASP A 9 -6.03 -8.49 1.00
CA ASP A 9 -5.22 -9.71 0.98
C ASP A 9 -3.75 -9.38 0.75
N LEU A 10 -3.46 -8.40 -0.10
CA LEU A 10 -2.10 -7.93 -0.33
C LEU A 10 -1.50 -7.27 0.91
N VAL A 11 -2.28 -6.45 1.63
CA VAL A 11 -1.86 -5.84 2.89
C VAL A 11 -1.65 -6.90 3.98
N HIS A 12 -2.50 -7.92 4.07
CA HIS A 12 -2.31 -9.07 4.97
C HIS A 12 -1.02 -9.84 4.66
N ASN A 13 -0.76 -10.14 3.38
CA ASN A 13 0.45 -10.84 2.96
C ASN A 13 1.71 -10.02 3.23
N ALA A 14 1.67 -8.71 2.98
CA ALA A 14 2.75 -7.79 3.29
C ALA A 14 2.99 -7.69 4.81
N ALA A 15 1.91 -7.63 5.60
CA ALA A 15 1.98 -7.60 7.05
C ALA A 15 2.61 -8.87 7.62
N ALA A 16 2.20 -10.04 7.13
CA ALA A 16 2.76 -11.35 7.50
C ALA A 16 4.25 -11.49 7.15
N ALA A 17 4.70 -10.81 6.10
CA ALA A 17 6.11 -10.72 5.72
C ALA A 17 6.90 -9.65 6.51
N HIS A 18 6.27 -8.94 7.45
CA HIS A 18 6.85 -7.78 8.15
C HIS A 18 7.35 -6.69 7.18
N ALA A 19 6.58 -6.39 6.14
CA ALA A 19 6.89 -5.32 5.21
C ALA A 19 6.66 -3.94 5.82
N SER A 20 7.58 -3.00 5.60
CA SER A 20 7.40 -1.59 6.04
C SER A 20 6.62 -0.76 5.01
N GLU A 21 6.68 -1.15 3.75
CA GLU A 21 6.06 -0.42 2.65
C GLU A 21 5.58 -1.38 1.56
N VAL A 22 4.47 -1.03 0.89
CA VAL A 22 4.01 -1.65 -0.34
C VAL A 22 3.84 -0.57 -1.39
N ASN A 23 4.38 -0.79 -2.59
CA ASN A 23 4.32 0.13 -3.70
C ASN A 23 3.60 -0.51 -4.89
N LEU A 24 2.74 0.24 -5.56
CA LEU A 24 2.35 -0.04 -6.95
C LEU A 24 3.13 0.91 -7.86
N ARG A 25 4.00 0.34 -8.70
CA ARG A 25 4.86 1.09 -9.64
C ARG A 25 4.57 0.71 -11.08
N ILE A 26 4.78 1.67 -11.98
CA ILE A 26 4.64 1.47 -13.43
C ILE A 26 6.04 1.61 -14.04
N GLU A 27 6.59 0.51 -14.53
CA GLU A 27 7.95 0.42 -15.04
C GLU A 27 7.95 -0.39 -16.34
N ASP A 28 8.53 0.17 -17.41
CA ASP A 28 8.60 -0.46 -18.74
C ASP A 28 7.26 -1.03 -19.26
N GLY A 29 6.18 -0.27 -19.06
CA GLY A 29 4.83 -0.66 -19.46
C GLY A 29 4.21 -1.79 -18.62
N ARG A 30 4.87 -2.21 -17.54
CA ARG A 30 4.38 -3.21 -16.59
C ARG A 30 3.98 -2.53 -15.29
N THR A 31 2.86 -2.96 -14.73
CA THR A 31 2.51 -2.59 -13.37
C THR A 31 3.01 -3.67 -12.42
N GLN A 32 3.76 -3.27 -11.41
CA GLN A 32 4.30 -4.16 -10.40
C GLN A 32 3.85 -3.74 -9.02
N VAL A 33 3.51 -4.70 -8.17
CA VAL A 33 3.32 -4.49 -6.74
C VAL A 33 4.52 -5.06 -5.99
N VAL A 34 5.17 -4.22 -5.20
CA VAL A 34 6.42 -4.51 -4.52
C VAL A 34 6.30 -4.20 -3.04
N ALA A 35 6.65 -5.16 -2.19
CA ALA A 35 6.77 -4.96 -0.76
C ALA A 35 8.23 -4.70 -0.37
N MET A 36 8.46 -3.81 0.58
CA MET A 36 9.76 -3.58 1.19
C MET A 36 9.84 -4.35 2.49
N VAL A 37 10.65 -5.41 2.52
CA VAL A 37 10.82 -6.27 3.69
C VAL A 37 12.26 -6.15 4.17
N ARG A 38 12.46 -5.58 5.36
CA ARG A 38 13.81 -5.41 5.98
C ARG A 38 14.84 -4.73 5.08
N GLY A 39 14.38 -3.81 4.22
CA GLY A 39 15.22 -3.07 3.26
C GLY A 39 15.28 -3.67 1.86
N ASP A 40 14.81 -4.91 1.67
CA ASP A 40 14.78 -5.58 0.38
C ASP A 40 13.46 -5.35 -0.35
N SER A 41 13.53 -5.15 -1.67
CA SER A 41 12.36 -5.09 -2.54
C SER A 41 11.94 -6.49 -2.98
N ILE A 42 10.72 -6.90 -2.62
CA ILE A 42 10.12 -8.19 -2.99
C ILE A 42 8.96 -7.95 -3.95
N LEU A 43 9.04 -8.53 -5.15
CA LEU A 43 7.93 -8.51 -6.12
C LEU A 43 6.80 -9.40 -5.61
N MET A 44 5.65 -8.79 -5.31
CA MET A 44 4.45 -9.47 -4.82
C MET A 44 3.55 -9.93 -5.97
N ALA A 45 3.39 -9.07 -6.99
CA ALA A 45 2.55 -9.35 -8.15
C ALA A 45 2.96 -8.49 -9.35
N GLU A 46 2.66 -9.00 -10.56
CA GLU A 46 2.67 -8.23 -11.80
C GLU A 46 1.27 -8.18 -12.37
N THR A 47 0.89 -7.05 -12.96
CA THR A 47 -0.46 -6.81 -13.44
C THR A 47 -0.48 -5.84 -14.63
N GLY A 48 -1.62 -5.77 -15.30
CA GLY A 48 -1.87 -4.83 -16.38
C GLY A 48 -2.38 -3.47 -15.86
N ALA A 49 -2.40 -2.47 -16.75
CA ALA A 49 -2.87 -1.12 -16.41
C ALA A 49 -4.33 -1.07 -15.96
N GLU A 50 -5.21 -1.92 -16.52
CA GLU A 50 -6.63 -1.96 -16.17
C GLU A 50 -6.84 -2.49 -14.74
N GLN A 51 -6.26 -3.64 -14.43
CA GLN A 51 -6.30 -4.23 -13.07
C GLN A 51 -5.67 -3.30 -12.03
N ALA A 52 -4.62 -2.57 -12.40
CA ALA A 52 -4.01 -1.55 -11.54
C ALA A 52 -4.99 -0.43 -11.17
N GLN A 53 -5.79 0.06 -12.13
CA GLN A 53 -6.80 1.08 -11.87
C GLN A 53 -7.90 0.56 -10.93
N THR A 54 -8.37 -0.67 -11.15
CA THR A 54 -9.32 -1.34 -10.24
C THR A 54 -8.74 -1.46 -8.83
N PHE A 55 -7.47 -1.86 -8.72
CA PHE A 55 -6.78 -1.97 -7.44
C PHE A 55 -6.63 -0.64 -6.72
N LEU A 56 -6.30 0.44 -7.43
CA LEU A 56 -6.23 1.79 -6.84
C LEU A 56 -7.59 2.24 -6.30
N ALA A 57 -8.68 1.95 -7.05
CA ALA A 57 -10.02 2.28 -6.60
C ALA A 57 -10.45 1.45 -5.37
N ASP A 58 -10.13 0.15 -5.34
CA ASP A 58 -10.36 -0.71 -4.17
C ASP A 58 -9.57 -0.18 -2.96
N ALA A 59 -8.27 0.06 -3.10
CA ALA A 59 -7.41 0.63 -2.05
C ALA A 59 -7.98 1.94 -1.49
N PHE A 60 -8.44 2.84 -2.37
CA PHE A 60 -9.05 4.09 -1.95
C PHE A 60 -10.32 3.86 -1.12
N SER A 61 -11.18 2.94 -1.54
CA SER A 61 -12.44 2.66 -0.84
C SER A 61 -12.25 2.17 0.61
N ARG A 62 -11.08 1.57 0.91
CA ARG A 62 -10.71 1.07 2.24
C ARG A 62 -10.10 2.14 3.15
N CYS A 63 -9.77 3.32 2.62
CA CYS A 63 -9.20 4.40 3.39
C CYS A 63 -10.26 5.18 4.17
N ASP A 64 -9.90 5.67 5.36
CA ASP A 64 -10.79 6.43 6.23
C ASP A 64 -11.20 7.74 5.54
N GLY A 65 -12.48 8.11 5.66
CA GLY A 65 -13.04 9.30 5.00
C GLY A 65 -13.05 9.25 3.45
N ALA A 66 -12.91 8.07 2.84
CA ALA A 66 -12.96 7.94 1.38
C ALA A 66 -14.35 8.28 0.81
N ASP A 67 -14.39 9.26 -0.07
CA ASP A 67 -15.59 9.78 -0.71
C ASP A 67 -15.66 9.36 -2.18
N SER A 68 -14.77 9.90 -3.01
CA SER A 68 -14.71 9.65 -4.43
C SER A 68 -13.25 9.51 -4.88
N PHE A 69 -12.98 8.44 -5.62
CA PHE A 69 -11.66 8.21 -6.18
C PHE A 69 -11.53 8.96 -7.51
N THR A 70 -10.49 9.76 -7.66
CA THR A 70 -10.13 10.39 -8.93
C THR A 70 -8.77 9.88 -9.37
N LEU A 71 -8.75 9.10 -10.45
CA LEU A 71 -7.50 8.57 -11.00
C LEU A 71 -6.57 9.72 -11.43
N GLY A 72 -5.29 9.60 -11.10
CA GLY A 72 -4.27 10.59 -11.45
C GLY A 72 -4.15 11.76 -10.47
N SER A 73 -5.06 11.89 -9.50
CA SER A 73 -4.95 12.90 -8.44
C SER A 73 -4.07 12.42 -7.30
N ALA A 74 -3.14 13.26 -6.87
CA ALA A 74 -2.35 13.00 -5.68
C ALA A 74 -3.22 13.13 -4.42
N ARG A 75 -3.22 12.12 -3.55
CA ARG A 75 -3.95 12.14 -2.29
C ARG A 75 -3.27 11.27 -1.25
N MET A 76 -3.26 11.73 0.00
CA MET A 76 -2.77 10.96 1.13
C MET A 76 -3.93 10.70 2.08
N MET A 77 -4.07 9.44 2.50
CA MET A 77 -5.13 8.96 3.37
C MET A 77 -4.57 7.98 4.39
N ARG A 78 -5.40 7.62 5.37
CA ARG A 78 -5.06 6.64 6.39
C ARG A 78 -6.02 5.48 6.32
N MET A 79 -5.57 4.36 6.87
CA MET A 79 -6.41 3.26 7.29
C MET A 79 -6.14 3.05 8.77
N THR A 80 -7.17 3.18 9.61
CA THR A 80 -7.10 2.93 11.05
C THR A 80 -8.00 1.77 11.49
N GLY A 81 -8.58 1.03 10.54
CA GLY A 81 -9.58 0.01 10.85
C GLY A 81 -11.03 0.49 10.72
N GLU A 82 -11.27 1.79 10.47
CA GLU A 82 -12.62 2.38 10.46
C GLU A 82 -13.50 1.78 9.34
N ARG A 83 -12.93 1.66 8.13
CA ARG A 83 -13.64 1.15 6.95
C ARG A 83 -13.39 -0.31 6.63
N ALA A 84 -12.22 -0.82 7.00
CA ALA A 84 -11.83 -2.19 6.78
C ALA A 84 -10.89 -2.61 7.92
N PRO A 85 -11.08 -3.80 8.51
CA PRO A 85 -10.20 -4.28 9.56
C PRO A 85 -8.76 -4.34 9.06
N LEU A 86 -7.83 -3.89 9.90
CA LEU A 86 -6.40 -4.01 9.63
C LEU A 86 -5.92 -5.42 10.01
N PRO A 87 -4.84 -5.92 9.39
CA PRO A 87 -4.19 -7.15 9.85
C PRO A 87 -3.67 -7.00 11.28
N ASP A 88 -3.64 -8.11 12.01
CA ASP A 88 -3.09 -8.16 13.37
C ASP A 88 -1.67 -7.57 13.42
N GLY A 89 -1.41 -6.78 14.46
CA GLY A 89 -0.13 -6.12 14.65
C GLY A 89 0.10 -4.88 13.78
N ILE A 90 -0.84 -4.48 12.91
CA ILE A 90 -0.80 -3.19 12.21
C ILE A 90 -1.65 -2.16 12.96
N ALA A 91 -1.02 -1.11 13.48
CA ALA A 91 -1.71 0.00 14.15
C ALA A 91 -2.40 0.95 13.16
N THR A 92 -1.72 1.26 12.05
CA THR A 92 -2.27 2.10 10.98
C THR A 92 -1.50 1.89 9.68
N ALA A 93 -2.15 2.16 8.55
CA ALA A 93 -1.47 2.29 7.26
C ALA A 93 -1.64 3.71 6.70
N LEU A 94 -0.53 4.32 6.27
CA LEU A 94 -0.57 5.56 5.49
C LEU A 94 -0.59 5.22 4.00
N VAL A 95 -1.64 5.63 3.30
CA VAL A 95 -1.86 5.33 1.89
C VAL A 95 -1.70 6.59 1.06
N GLN A 96 -0.73 6.60 0.14
CA GLN A 96 -0.46 7.72 -0.76
C GLN A 96 -0.75 7.29 -2.19
N PHE A 97 -1.75 7.94 -2.78
CA PHE A 97 -2.09 7.86 -4.20
C PHE A 97 -1.30 8.95 -4.93
N LEU A 98 -0.66 8.56 -6.02
CA LEU A 98 0.18 9.44 -6.82
C LEU A 98 -0.29 9.41 -8.28
N PRO A 99 -0.06 10.49 -9.05
CA PRO A 99 -0.38 10.50 -10.48
C PRO A 99 0.34 9.36 -11.19
N LEU A 100 -0.39 8.60 -12.03
CA LEU A 100 0.22 7.57 -12.86
C LEU A 100 1.16 8.25 -13.87
N ARG A 101 2.46 8.04 -13.68
CA ARG A 101 3.52 8.49 -14.59
C ARG A 101 4.39 7.28 -14.90
N GLU A 102 4.85 7.16 -16.15
CA GLU A 102 5.85 6.15 -16.49
C GLU A 102 7.11 6.32 -15.63
N GLY A 103 7.64 5.20 -15.13
CA GLY A 103 8.77 5.18 -14.20
C GLY A 103 8.41 5.67 -12.78
N GLY A 104 7.12 5.84 -12.48
CA GLY A 104 6.63 6.37 -11.21
C GLY A 104 5.95 5.35 -10.31
N ARG A 105 5.72 5.75 -9.06
CA ARG A 105 4.82 5.08 -8.12
C ARG A 105 3.42 5.68 -8.28
N ALA A 106 2.41 4.83 -8.34
CA ALA A 106 1.01 5.24 -8.34
C ALA A 106 0.34 5.00 -6.97
N LEU A 107 0.90 4.09 -6.17
CA LEU A 107 0.49 3.84 -4.78
C LEU A 107 1.72 3.62 -3.90
N VAL A 108 1.68 4.17 -2.68
CA VAL A 108 2.58 3.83 -1.59
C VAL A 108 1.74 3.57 -0.33
N VAL A 109 1.84 2.39 0.26
CA VAL A 109 1.22 2.04 1.53
C VAL A 109 2.32 1.82 2.55
N ARG A 110 2.35 2.61 3.62
CA ARG A 110 3.32 2.45 4.71
C ARG A 110 2.62 1.84 5.91
N LEU A 111 3.13 0.71 6.35
CA LEU A 111 2.58 -0.05 7.47
C LEU A 111 3.26 0.39 8.76
N SER A 112 2.48 0.78 9.76
CA SER A 112 2.96 1.07 11.12
C SER A 112 2.51 -0.04 12.04
N TYR A 113 3.45 -0.73 12.69
CA TYR A 113 3.14 -1.86 13.54
C TYR A 113 2.81 -1.43 14.97
N GLU A 114 1.97 -2.20 15.65
CA GLU A 114 1.76 -2.07 17.08
C GLU A 114 3.08 -2.31 17.81
N GLY A 115 3.47 -1.39 18.69
CA GLY A 115 4.74 -1.47 19.41
C GLY A 115 5.93 -0.80 18.72
N ASP A 116 5.80 -0.27 17.49
CA ASP A 116 6.80 0.63 16.88
C ASP A 116 6.85 2.03 17.52
N VAL A 117 6.15 2.20 18.66
CA VAL A 117 6.42 3.30 19.57
C VAL A 117 7.82 3.08 20.12
N CYS A 118 8.80 3.76 19.51
CA CYS A 118 10.09 3.98 20.15
C CYS A 118 9.80 4.49 21.57
N CYS A 119 10.04 3.62 22.55
CA CYS A 119 10.29 4.01 23.91
C CYS A 119 11.39 5.08 23.85
N GLY A 120 11.02 6.33 24.13
CA GLY A 120 11.89 7.49 24.05
C GLY A 120 13.01 7.47 25.09
N THR A 121 14.00 6.60 24.93
CA THR A 121 15.22 6.55 25.75
C THR A 121 16.52 6.44 24.96
N CYS A 122 16.52 6.67 23.65
CA CYS A 122 17.75 7.00 22.91
C CYS A 122 17.92 8.53 22.79
N GLY A 123 18.17 9.20 23.92
CA GLY A 123 18.57 10.61 23.94
C GLY A 123 18.43 11.28 25.31
N GLY A 124 19.49 11.21 26.12
CA GLY A 124 19.61 11.90 27.41
C GLY A 124 20.67 11.28 28.30
#